data_AF-T1B461-F1
#
_entry.id   AF-T1B461-F1
#
_cell.length_a   1.000
_cell.length_b   1.000
_cell.length_c   1.000
_cell.angle_alpha   90.00
_cell.angle_beta   90.00
_cell.angle_gamma   90.00
#
_symmetry.space_group_name_H-M   'P 1'
#
loop_
_entity.id
_entity.type
_entity.pdbx_description
1 polymer ?
#
loop_
_entity_poly.entity_id
_entity_poly.type
_entity_poly.pdbx_seq_one_letter_code
_entity_poly.pdbx_strand_id
1 'polypeptide(L)'
;MKLMAKREELLAPLQSVIGVVERRQTMPVLANVLLAAREKRLGITGTDLEVELAAVGAVHVETPGDITVPGRKLLDILRALPAEVDVVV
;
A
#
# COMPACT_ATOMS: atom_id res chain seq x y z
N MET A 1 -12.62 3.74 4.24
CA MET A 1 -11.89 2.45 4.19
C MET A 1 -11.43 2.14 5.59
N LYS A 2 -11.58 0.89 6.04
CA LYS A 2 -11.04 0.40 7.32
C LYS A 2 -10.65 -1.07 7.19
N LEU A 3 -9.40 -1.41 7.48
CA LEU A 3 -8.86 -2.78 7.41
C LEU A 3 -7.90 -3.07 8.56
N MET A 4 -7.65 -4.36 8.80
CA MET A 4 -6.71 -4.86 9.78
C MET A 4 -5.91 -6.01 9.19
N ALA A 5 -4.60 -6.02 9.42
CA ALA A 5 -3.69 -7.05 8.94
C ALA A 5 -2.41 -7.10 9.78
N LYS A 6 -1.66 -8.20 9.70
CA LYS A 6 -0.30 -8.23 10.22
C LYS A 6 0.57 -7.26 9.42
N ARG A 7 1.56 -6.64 10.07
CA ARG A 7 2.52 -5.75 9.40
C ARG A 7 3.06 -6.32 8.09
N GLU A 8 3.48 -7.59 8.09
CA GLU A 8 4.04 -8.27 6.90
C GLU A 8 3.04 -8.41 5.75
N GLU A 9 1.76 -8.60 6.05
CA GLU A 9 0.69 -8.73 5.04
C GLU A 9 0.46 -7.41 4.29
N LEU A 10 0.83 -6.27 4.89
CA LEU A 10 0.83 -4.96 4.24
C LEU A 10 2.18 -4.63 3.60
N LEU A 11 3.28 -4.97 4.28
CA LEU A 11 4.63 -4.59 3.90
C LEU A 11 5.10 -5.30 2.62
N ALA A 12 4.89 -6.61 2.52
CA ALA A 12 5.34 -7.40 1.37
C ALA A 12 4.72 -6.96 0.03
N PRO A 13 3.38 -6.80 -0.11
CA PRO A 13 2.80 -6.31 -1.37
C PRO A 13 3.23 -4.87 -1.66
N LEU A 14 3.35 -4.01 -0.64
CA LEU A 14 3.84 -2.64 -0.84
C LEU A 14 5.26 -2.62 -1.38
N GLN A 15 6.18 -3.42 -0.83
CA GLN A 15 7.56 -3.51 -1.33
C GLN A 15 7.64 -4.00 -2.78
N SER A 16 6.69 -4.83 -3.22
CA SER A 16 6.64 -5.35 -4.59
C SER A 16 6.28 -4.29 -5.62
N VAL A 17 5.50 -3.28 -5.23
CA VAL A 17 5.08 -2.19 -6.14
C VAL A 17 5.86 -0.91 -5.95
N ILE A 18 6.49 -0.68 -4.80
CA ILE A 18 7.10 0.61 -4.48
C ILE A 18 8.24 1.01 -5.44
N GLY A 19 8.80 0.05 -6.17
CA GLY A 19 9.87 0.27 -7.15
C GLY A 19 9.53 1.30 -8.22
N VAL A 20 8.28 1.29 -8.71
CA VAL A 20 7.80 2.21 -9.76
C VAL A 20 7.48 3.61 -9.22
N VAL A 21 7.31 3.76 -7.90
CA VAL A 21 7.03 5.05 -7.26
C VAL A 21 8.34 5.79 -6.98
N GLU A 22 8.64 6.77 -7.83
CA GLU A 22 9.84 7.61 -7.69
C GLU A 22 9.73 8.63 -6.56
N ARG A 23 10.88 9.10 -6.06
CA ARG A 23 10.94 10.08 -4.96
C ARG A 23 10.68 11.51 -5.40
N ARG A 24 11.01 11.86 -6.64
CA ARG A 24 10.88 13.22 -7.18
C ARG A 24 9.91 13.19 -8.33
N GLN A 25 8.66 13.55 -8.04
CA GLN A 25 7.60 13.63 -9.02
C GLN A 25 7.11 15.07 -9.13
N THR A 26 6.91 15.54 -10.37
CA THR A 26 6.29 16.86 -10.62
C THR A 26 4.78 16.81 -10.37
N MET A 27 4.16 15.63 -10.53
CA MET A 27 2.77 15.35 -10.22
C MET A 27 2.67 14.61 -8.87
N PRO A 28 2.19 15.26 -7.79
CA PRO A 28 2.19 14.66 -6.45
C PRO A 28 1.44 13.33 -6.34
N VAL A 29 0.41 13.12 -7.15
CA VAL A 29 -0.36 11.86 -7.16
C VAL A 29 0.48 10.65 -7.57
N LEU A 30 1.51 10.83 -8.41
CA LEU A 30 2.41 9.75 -8.84
C LEU A 30 3.41 9.34 -7.75
N ALA A 31 3.52 10.11 -6.66
CA ALA A 31 4.27 9.70 -5.47
C ALA A 31 3.44 8.79 -4.53
N ASN A 32 2.16 8.56 -4.86
CA ASN A 32 1.27 7.73 -4.09
C ASN A 32 1.20 6.29 -4.64
N VAL A 33 0.70 5.40 -3.80
CA VAL A 33 0.14 4.11 -4.21
C VAL A 33 -1.37 4.15 -4.02
N LEU A 34 -2.11 3.47 -4.89
CA LEU A 34 -3.52 3.16 -4.71
C LEU A 34 -3.65 1.96 -3.76
N LEU A 35 -4.47 2.10 -2.73
CA LEU A 35 -4.93 1.03 -1.86
C LEU A 35 -6.41 0.76 -2.18
N ALA A 36 -6.74 -0.47 -2.54
CA ALA A 36 -8.10 -0.90 -2.83
C ALA A 36 -8.47 -2.11 -1.96
N ALA A 37 -9.33 -1.90 -0.96
CA ALA A 37 -9.69 -2.92 0.02
C ALA A 37 -11.11 -3.44 -0.24
N ARG A 38 -11.23 -4.70 -0.69
CA ARG A 38 -12.49 -5.38 -1.02
C ARG A 38 -12.35 -6.88 -0.77
N GLU A 39 -13.43 -7.58 -0.41
CA GLU A 39 -13.47 -9.06 -0.38
C GLU A 39 -12.31 -9.76 0.37
N LYS A 40 -11.92 -9.25 1.54
CA LYS A 40 -10.77 -9.76 2.34
C LYS A 40 -9.40 -9.65 1.64
N ARG A 41 -9.29 -8.74 0.68
CA ARG A 41 -8.07 -8.49 -0.09
C ARG A 41 -7.77 -7.00 -0.10
N LEU A 42 -6.49 -6.69 -0.11
CA LEU A 42 -5.94 -5.37 -0.35
C LEU A 42 -5.16 -5.41 -1.65
N GLY A 43 -5.64 -4.72 -2.68
CA GLY A 43 -4.86 -4.37 -3.86
C GLY A 43 -3.98 -3.16 -3.57
N ILE A 44 -2.72 -3.21 -3.99
CA ILE A 44 -1.80 -2.08 -3.96
C ILE A 44 -1.27 -1.88 -5.37
N THR A 45 -1.42 -0.66 -5.90
CA THR A 45 -0.97 -0.31 -7.25
C THR A 45 -0.13 0.95 -7.25
N GLY A 46 0.96 0.97 -8.02
CA GLY A 46 1.76 2.17 -8.29
C GLY A 46 2.05 2.30 -9.78
N THR A 47 2.30 3.52 -10.26
CA THR A 47 2.65 3.79 -11.66
C THR A 47 3.48 5.05 -11.82
N ASP A 48 4.30 5.08 -12.89
CA ASP A 48 5.04 6.25 -13.39
C ASP A 48 4.50 6.76 -14.74
N LEU A 49 3.30 6.32 -15.15
CA LEU A 49 2.64 6.52 -16.45
C LEU A 49 3.18 5.68 -17.63
N GLU A 50 4.32 5.01 -17.47
CA GLU A 50 4.84 4.08 -18.48
C GLU A 50 4.60 2.63 -18.07
N VAL A 51 4.79 2.33 -16.78
CA VAL A 51 4.62 1.02 -16.18
C VAL A 51 3.67 1.11 -15.00
N GLU A 52 2.86 0.07 -14.82
CA GLU A 52 2.04 -0.14 -13.61
C GLU A 52 2.49 -1.42 -12.93
N LEU A 53 2.71 -1.35 -11.60
CA LEU A 53 2.93 -2.52 -10.76
C LEU A 53 1.75 -2.68 -9.80
N ALA A 54 1.22 -3.89 -9.74
CA ALA A 54 0.12 -4.26 -8.87
C ALA A 54 0.46 -5.51 -8.04
N ALA A 55 0.08 -5.49 -6.76
CA ALA A 55 0.20 -6.62 -5.86
C ALA A 55 -1.08 -6.76 -5.03
N VAL A 56 -1.36 -7.97 -4.55
CA VAL A 56 -2.53 -8.27 -3.72
C VAL A 56 -2.09 -8.98 -2.45
N GLY A 57 -2.58 -8.52 -1.30
CA GLY A 57 -2.42 -9.16 0.01
C GLY A 57 -3.75 -9.58 0.60
N ALA A 58 -3.75 -10.64 1.42
CA ALA A 58 -4.91 -11.02 2.22
C ALA A 58 -4.99 -10.14 3.47
N VAL A 59 -6.16 -9.57 3.77
CA VAL A 59 -6.37 -8.69 4.93
C VAL A 59 -7.79 -8.87 5.48
N HIS A 60 -8.01 -8.48 6.73
CA HIS A 60 -9.36 -8.31 7.26
C HIS A 60 -9.91 -6.94 6.84
N VAL A 61 -10.99 -6.91 6.05
CA VAL A 61 -11.64 -5.65 5.62
C VAL A 61 -12.91 -5.44 6.43
N GLU A 62 -12.94 -4.39 7.24
CA GLU A 62 -14.12 -3.99 8.03
C GLU A 62 -15.00 -3.03 7.23
N THR A 63 -14.39 -2.06 6.55
CA THR A 63 -15.09 -1.12 5.66
C THR A 63 -14.37 -1.06 4.32
N PRO A 64 -14.99 -1.56 3.24
CA PRO A 64 -14.36 -1.56 1.93
C PRO A 64 -14.19 -0.13 1.42
N GLY A 65 -13.18 0.11 0.59
CA GLY A 65 -12.91 1.45 0.06
C GLY A 65 -11.59 1.52 -0.67
N ASP A 66 -11.42 2.62 -1.40
CA ASP A 66 -10.21 2.89 -2.16
C ASP A 66 -9.67 4.26 -1.74
N ILE A 67 -8.35 4.37 -1.62
CA ILE A 67 -7.65 5.63 -1.27
C ILE A 67 -6.25 5.60 -1.87
N THR A 68 -5.67 6.77 -2.13
CA THR A 68 -4.24 6.88 -2.44
C THR A 68 -3.48 7.45 -1.25
N VAL A 69 -2.28 6.93 -1.01
CA VAL A 69 -1.41 7.40 0.09
C VAL A 69 0.04 7.50 -0.38
N PRO A 70 0.86 8.40 0.20
CA PRO A 70 2.27 8.50 -0.16
C PRO A 70 3.00 7.18 0.06
N GLY A 71 3.41 6.52 -1.02
CA GLY A 71 3.85 5.12 -0.97
C GLY A 71 5.12 4.92 -0.15
N ARG A 72 6.12 5.79 -0.36
CA ARG A 72 7.41 5.70 0.35
C ARG A 72 7.25 5.99 1.84
N LYS A 73 6.39 6.95 2.19
CA LYS A 73 6.08 7.27 3.59
C LYS A 73 5.40 6.09 4.28
N LEU A 74 4.42 5.45 3.61
CA LEU A 74 3.78 4.25 4.14
C LEU A 74 4.80 3.12 4.34
N LEU A 75 5.71 2.91 3.38
CA LEU A 75 6.77 1.91 3.50
C LEU A 75 7.66 2.15 4.72
N ASP A 76 8.09 3.39 4.94
CA ASP A 76 8.95 3.75 6.06
C ASP A 76 8.21 3.56 7.40
N ILE A 77 6.91 3.93 7.47
CA ILE A 77 6.06 3.69 8.64
C ILE A 77 5.98 2.20 8.94
N LEU A 78 5.63 1.36 7.94
CA LEU A 78 5.51 -0.08 8.13
C LEU A 78 6.83 -0.72 8.57
N ARG A 79 7.99 -0.27 8.05
CA ARG A 79 9.31 -0.77 8.46
C ARG A 79 9.69 -0.39 9.89
N ALA A 80 9.22 0.75 10.37
CA ALA A 80 9.50 1.21 11.73
C ALA A 80 8.67 0.48 12.80
N LEU A 81 7.58 -0.19 12.41
CA LEU A 81 6.74 -0.96 13.32
C LEU A 81 7.41 -2.29 13.72
N PRO A 82 7.13 -2.84 14.92
CA PRO A 82 7.58 -4.18 15.32
C PRO A 82 7.05 -5.30 14.41
N ALA A 83 7.79 -6.41 14.27
CA ALA A 83 7.49 -7.46 13.29
C ALA A 83 6.12 -8.12 13.43
N GLU A 84 5.65 -8.33 14.66
CA GLU A 84 4.44 -9.09 14.95
C GLU A 84 3.27 -8.21 15.42
N VAL A 85 3.19 -6.97 14.94
CA VAL A 85 2.10 -6.05 15.28
C VAL A 85 0.94 -6.14 14.29
N ASP A 86 -0.29 -6.05 14.82
CA ASP A 86 -1.48 -5.81 14.02
C ASP A 86 -1.59 -4.33 13.66
N VAL A 87 -1.75 -4.05 12.38
CA VAL A 87 -1.90 -2.69 11.84
C VAL A 87 -3.35 -2.48 11.44
N VAL A 88 -3.93 -1.37 11.90
CA VAL A 88 -5.26 -0.90 11.48
C VAL A 88 -5.07 0.32 10.60
N VAL A 89 -5.70 0.28 9.43
CA VAL A 89 -5.69 1.37 8.43
C VAL A 89 -7.12 1.83 8.19
#